data_AF-H1KWI2-F1
#
_entry.id   AF-H1KWI2-F1
#
_cell.length_a   1.000
_cell.length_b   1.000
_cell.length_c   1.000
_cell.angle_alpha   90.00
_cell.angle_beta   90.00
_cell.angle_gamma   90.00
#
_symmetry.space_group_name_H-M   'P 1'
#
loop_
_entity.id
_entity.type
_entity.pdbx_description
1 polymer ?
#
loop_
_entity_poly.entity_id
_entity_poly.type
_entity_poly.pdbx_seq_one_letter_code
_entity_poly.pdbx_strand_id
1 'polypeptide(L)'
;MLNRLGAFETLKPDVVIYNILGDVVCGGFAMPLQKHLADDVYIVTTCDPMAIYAANNISRGIKRYASRGKIALGGIIYNGRSVINIPEIVEDFAKKIGTQIIGKIPMSNLIIKSEIHKKTVI
;
A
#
# COMPACT_ATOMS: atom_id res chain seq x y z
N MET A 1 -17.39 -12.62 -2.57
CA MET A 1 -18.55 -11.82 -2.99
C MET A 1 -18.43 -11.41 -4.45
N LEU A 2 -17.36 -10.72 -4.86
CA LEU A 2 -17.13 -10.33 -6.27
C LEU A 2 -17.10 -11.52 -7.25
N ASN A 3 -16.41 -12.62 -6.93
CA ASN A 3 -16.46 -13.83 -7.76
C ASN A 3 -17.88 -14.41 -7.87
N ARG A 4 -18.68 -14.36 -6.80
CA ARG A 4 -20.07 -14.85 -6.82
C ARG A 4 -20.98 -14.00 -7.69
N LEU A 5 -20.59 -12.75 -7.94
CA LEU A 5 -21.30 -11.82 -8.82
C LEU A 5 -20.81 -11.90 -10.27
N GLY A 6 -19.88 -12.82 -10.61
CA GLY A 6 -19.30 -12.92 -11.96
C GLY A 6 -18.55 -11.67 -12.41
N ALA A 7 -18.14 -10.80 -11.47
CA ALA A 7 -17.65 -9.47 -11.79
C ALA A 7 -16.36 -9.50 -12.63
N PHE A 8 -15.43 -10.41 -12.32
CA PHE A 8 -14.17 -10.53 -13.04
C PHE A 8 -14.33 -11.09 -14.45
N GLU A 9 -15.27 -12.00 -14.67
CA GLU A 9 -15.57 -12.60 -15.98
C GLU A 9 -16.30 -11.60 -16.90
N THR A 10 -17.19 -10.80 -16.30
CA THR A 10 -18.01 -9.82 -17.01
C THR A 10 -17.23 -8.56 -17.35
N LEU A 11 -16.54 -7.99 -16.36
CA LEU A 11 -15.84 -6.71 -16.52
C LEU A 11 -14.43 -6.87 -17.09
N LYS A 12 -13.82 -8.05 -16.96
CA LYS A 12 -12.45 -8.36 -17.40
C LYS A 12 -11.46 -7.22 -17.09
N PRO A 13 -11.36 -6.77 -15.84
CA PRO A 13 -10.54 -5.61 -15.49
C PRO A 13 -9.05 -5.93 -15.71
N ASP A 14 -8.31 -4.97 -16.26
CA ASP A 14 -6.85 -5.06 -16.37
C ASP A 14 -6.18 -4.98 -14.99
N VAL A 15 -6.76 -4.20 -14.06
CA VAL A 15 -6.21 -3.96 -12.72
C VAL A 15 -7.32 -3.96 -11.68
N VAL A 16 -7.05 -4.59 -10.54
CA VAL A 16 -7.93 -4.62 -9.37
C VAL A 16 -7.17 -4.09 -8.16
N ILE A 17 -7.67 -3.01 -7.56
CA ILE A 17 -7.00 -2.36 -6.42
C ILE A 17 -7.78 -2.66 -5.13
N TYR A 18 -7.08 -3.22 -4.15
CA TYR A 18 -7.61 -3.41 -2.81
C TYR A 18 -7.04 -2.34 -1.87
N ASN A 19 -7.90 -1.46 -1.37
CA ASN A 19 -7.53 -0.50 -0.33
C ASN A 19 -7.72 -1.13 1.06
N ILE A 20 -6.64 -1.28 1.82
CA ILE A 20 -6.61 -2.01 3.09
C ILE A 20 -6.07 -1.08 4.19
N LEU A 21 -6.71 -1.08 5.36
CA LEU A 21 -6.26 -0.30 6.51
C LEU A 21 -4.93 -0.86 7.07
N GLY A 22 -3.97 0.01 7.35
CA GLY A 22 -2.62 -0.38 7.82
C GLY A 22 -2.43 -0.43 9.33
N ASP A 23 -3.39 0.05 10.11
CA ASP A 23 -3.23 0.28 11.56
C ASP A 23 -3.24 -1.02 12.39
N VAL A 24 -3.87 -2.07 11.87
CA VAL A 24 -4.00 -3.36 12.56
C VAL A 24 -3.51 -4.48 11.66
N VAL A 25 -2.32 -5.00 11.96
CA VAL A 25 -1.78 -6.18 11.28
C VAL A 25 -2.23 -7.44 12.03
N CYS A 26 -3.54 -7.65 12.14
CA CYS A 26 -4.13 -8.86 12.72
C CYS A 26 -4.65 -9.81 11.62
N GLY A 27 -4.99 -11.05 11.98
CA GLY A 27 -5.30 -12.13 11.03
C GLY A 27 -6.39 -11.85 10.00
N GLY A 28 -7.33 -10.93 10.27
CA GLY A 28 -8.38 -10.52 9.33
C GLY A 28 -7.89 -9.58 8.22
N PHE A 29 -6.92 -8.70 8.50
CA PHE A 29 -6.34 -7.75 7.54
C PHE A 29 -5.46 -8.43 6.49
N ALA A 30 -4.94 -9.61 6.82
CA ALA A 30 -4.20 -10.44 5.89
C ALA A 30 -5.13 -11.24 4.96
N MET A 31 -6.47 -11.11 5.00
CA MET A 31 -7.35 -11.95 4.17
C MET A 31 -7.02 -11.89 2.66
N PRO A 32 -6.78 -10.71 2.04
CA PRO A 32 -6.38 -10.66 0.63
C PRO A 32 -5.06 -11.39 0.37
N LEU A 33 -4.12 -11.32 1.33
CA LEU A 33 -2.84 -12.02 1.26
C LEU A 33 -2.99 -13.53 1.49
N GLN A 34 -3.84 -13.95 2.43
CA GLN A 34 -4.11 -15.35 2.76
C GLN A 34 -4.84 -16.08 1.63
N LYS A 35 -5.75 -15.39 0.95
CA LYS A 35 -6.53 -15.93 -0.16
C LYS A 35 -5.86 -15.75 -1.52
N HIS A 36 -4.63 -15.23 -1.55
CA HIS A 36 -3.87 -14.98 -2.78
C HIS A 36 -4.68 -14.18 -3.82
N LEU A 37 -5.38 -13.15 -3.34
CA LEU A 37 -6.22 -12.28 -4.19
C LEU A 37 -5.44 -11.10 -4.79
N ALA A 38 -4.19 -10.91 -4.38
CA ALA A 38 -3.32 -9.85 -4.87
C ALA A 38 -1.96 -10.43 -5.24
N ASP A 39 -1.44 -10.01 -6.39
CA ASP A 39 -0.11 -10.39 -6.87
C ASP A 39 0.96 -9.48 -6.28
N ASP A 40 0.73 -8.17 -6.35
CA ASP A 40 1.64 -7.13 -5.84
C ASP A 40 1.03 -6.35 -4.68
N VAL A 41 1.86 -6.10 -3.67
CA VAL A 41 1.50 -5.25 -2.52
C VAL A 41 2.37 -4.02 -2.51
N TYR A 42 1.74 -2.85 -2.36
CA TYR A 42 2.42 -1.57 -2.22
C TYR A 42 2.07 -0.96 -0.87
N ILE A 43 3.07 -0.41 -0.18
CA ILE A 43 2.88 0.22 1.13
C ILE A 43 3.01 1.73 0.95
N VAL A 44 1.96 2.46 1.30
CA VAL A 44 2.01 3.93 1.41
C VAL A 44 2.46 4.30 2.82
N THR A 45 3.53 5.10 2.95
CA THR A 45 4.02 5.53 4.27
C THR A 45 4.61 6.94 4.24
N THR A 46 4.68 7.57 5.40
CA THR A 46 5.38 8.85 5.62
C THR A 46 6.73 8.58 6.31
N CYS A 47 7.52 9.62 6.60
CA CYS A 47 8.72 9.48 7.44
C CYS A 47 8.42 9.50 8.95
N ASP A 48 7.13 9.48 9.35
CA ASP A 48 6.76 9.46 10.76
C ASP A 48 7.14 8.11 11.39
N PRO A 49 7.73 8.08 12.60
CA PRO A 49 8.17 6.84 13.24
C PRO A 49 7.08 5.78 13.34
N MET A 50 5.83 6.19 13.57
CA MET A 50 4.70 5.26 13.67
C MET A 50 4.26 4.69 12.31
N ALA A 51 4.34 5.49 11.25
CA ALA A 51 4.07 5.02 9.89
C ALA A 51 5.13 4.00 9.44
N ILE A 52 6.41 4.27 9.74
CA ILE A 52 7.51 3.32 9.47
C ILE A 52 7.34 2.03 10.28
N TYR A 53 6.95 2.14 11.55
CA TYR A 53 6.69 0.97 12.39
C TYR A 53 5.55 0.10 11.84
N ALA A 54 4.43 0.71 11.45
CA ALA A 54 3.33 0.02 10.81
C ALA A 54 3.76 -0.65 9.49
N ALA A 55 4.47 0.09 8.62
CA ALA A 55 5.01 -0.42 7.37
C ALA A 55 5.94 -1.64 7.59
N ASN A 56 6.77 -1.62 8.63
CA ASN A 56 7.63 -2.74 8.99
C ASN A 56 6.81 -3.98 9.42
N ASN A 57 5.77 -3.80 10.22
CA ASN A 57 4.90 -4.90 10.63
C ASN A 57 4.13 -5.50 9.45
N ILE A 58 3.64 -4.66 8.53
CA ILE A 58 3.01 -5.11 7.29
C ILE A 58 4.01 -5.90 6.44
N SER A 59 5.24 -5.37 6.27
CA SER A 59 6.31 -6.04 5.50
C SER A 59 6.64 -7.42 6.06
N ARG A 60 6.71 -7.55 7.39
CA ARG A 60 6.87 -8.85 8.07
C ARG A 60 5.67 -9.77 7.83
N GLY A 61 4.46 -9.24 7.81
CA GLY A 61 3.24 -9.96 7.45
C GLY A 61 3.31 -10.51 6.03
N ILE A 62 3.64 -9.67 5.05
CA ILE A 62 3.78 -10.06 3.64
C ILE A 62 4.83 -11.16 3.50
N LYS A 63 6.02 -11.00 4.11
CA LYS A 63 7.09 -12.01 4.06
C LYS A 63 6.64 -13.40 4.56
N ARG A 64 5.73 -13.46 5.55
CA ARG A 64 5.17 -14.72 6.05
C ARG A 64 4.25 -15.41 5.04
N TYR A 65 3.56 -14.66 4.20
CA TYR A 65 2.64 -15.20 3.19
C TYR A 65 3.28 -15.38 1.81
N ALA A 66 4.35 -14.63 1.52
CA ALA A 66 5.14 -14.74 0.29
C ALA A 66 5.76 -16.14 0.13
N SER A 67 6.08 -16.84 1.22
CA SER A 67 6.57 -18.23 1.15
C SER A 67 5.51 -19.25 0.71
N ARG A 68 4.23 -18.86 0.67
CA ARG A 68 3.09 -19.75 0.39
C ARG A 68 2.38 -19.45 -0.93
N GLY A 69 2.80 -18.42 -1.66
CA GLY A 69 2.17 -18.03 -2.92
C GLY A 69 2.99 -17.00 -3.70
N LYS A 70 2.39 -16.41 -4.74
CA LYS A 70 3.07 -15.46 -5.65
C LYS A 70 3.14 -14.02 -5.15
N ILE A 71 2.76 -13.76 -3.89
CA ILE A 71 2.62 -12.41 -3.37
C ILE A 71 3.99 -11.80 -3.10
N ALA A 72 4.25 -10.63 -3.67
CA ALA A 72 5.46 -9.87 -3.44
C ALA A 72 5.19 -8.45 -2.92
N LEU A 73 6.14 -7.92 -2.15
CA LEU A 73 6.19 -6.48 -1.85
C LEU A 73 6.75 -5.77 -3.08
N GLY A 74 5.88 -5.12 -3.86
CA GLY A 74 6.24 -4.43 -5.10
C GLY A 74 6.96 -3.10 -4.87
N GLY A 75 6.73 -2.45 -3.73
CA GLY A 75 7.42 -1.20 -3.39
C GLY A 75 6.77 -0.38 -2.29
N ILE A 76 7.45 0.71 -1.94
CA ILE A 76 6.94 1.76 -1.07
C ILE A 76 6.53 2.97 -1.90
N ILE A 77 5.38 3.56 -1.56
CA ILE A 77 4.96 4.87 -2.04
C ILE A 77 5.16 5.86 -0.91
N TYR A 78 6.06 6.83 -1.12
CA TYR A 78 6.33 7.85 -0.12
C TYR A 78 5.25 8.93 -0.14
N ASN A 79 4.52 9.08 0.96
CA ASN A 79 3.56 10.15 1.16
C ASN A 79 4.24 11.34 1.86
N GLY A 80 4.52 12.39 1.09
CA GLY A 80 5.11 13.62 1.60
C GLY A 80 4.13 14.55 2.33
N ARG A 81 2.86 14.14 2.51
CA ARG A 81 1.85 14.90 3.28
C ARG A 81 2.03 14.69 4.80
N SER A 82 3.20 15.04 5.32
CA SER A 82 3.49 15.05 6.76
C SER A 82 4.15 16.37 7.15
N VAL A 83 4.07 16.69 8.45
CA VAL A 83 4.72 17.88 9.05
C VAL A 83 6.23 17.81 8.83
N ILE A 84 6.80 16.60 8.91
CA ILE A 84 8.19 16.31 8.60
C ILE A 84 8.23 15.64 7.23
N ASN A 85 9.09 16.10 6.33
CA ASN A 85 9.20 15.58 4.97
C ASN A 85 10.68 15.33 4.64
N ILE A 86 11.19 14.19 5.12
CA ILE A 86 12.57 13.74 4.94
C ILE A 86 12.52 12.39 4.18
N PRO A 87 12.55 12.42 2.83
CA PRO A 87 12.45 11.22 2.00
C PRO A 87 13.52 10.17 2.31
N GLU A 88 14.72 10.61 2.70
CA GLU A 88 15.90 9.79 2.94
C GLU A 88 15.63 8.72 4.02
N ILE A 89 14.82 9.04 5.03
CA ILE A 89 14.42 8.08 6.07
C ILE A 89 13.64 6.91 5.47
N VAL A 90 12.73 7.20 4.54
CA VAL A 90 11.91 6.19 3.88
C VAL A 90 12.71 5.42 2.84
N GLU A 91 13.65 6.08 2.15
CA GLU A 91 14.59 5.43 1.23
C GLU A 91 15.47 4.41 1.94
N ASP A 92 16.05 4.79 3.08
CA ASP A 92 16.87 3.90 3.89
C ASP A 92 16.05 2.75 4.50
N PHE A 93 14.81 3.03 4.92
CA PHE A 93 13.89 1.99 5.34
C PHE A 93 13.59 0.99 4.20
N ALA A 94 13.26 1.49 3.00
CA ALA A 94 12.99 0.67 1.82
C ALA A 94 14.17 -0.27 1.51
N LYS A 95 15.40 0.28 1.47
CA LYS A 95 16.64 -0.49 1.27
C LYS A 95 16.79 -1.59 2.33
N LYS A 96 16.57 -1.27 3.61
CA LYS A 96 16.72 -2.23 4.72
C LYS A 96 15.73 -3.40 4.65
N ILE A 97 14.52 -3.18 4.15
CA ILE A 97 13.53 -4.26 3.98
C ILE A 97 13.63 -4.96 2.61
N GLY A 98 14.61 -4.59 1.78
CA GLY A 98 14.85 -5.20 0.47
C GLY A 98 13.88 -4.75 -0.61
N THR A 99 13.39 -3.50 -0.55
CA THR A 99 12.50 -2.91 -1.56
C THR A 99 12.99 -1.51 -1.97
N GLN A 100 12.20 -0.82 -2.79
CA GLN A 100 12.49 0.52 -3.30
C GLN A 100 11.28 1.44 -3.16
N ILE A 101 11.53 2.75 -3.24
CA ILE A 101 10.46 3.72 -3.43
C ILE A 101 10.06 3.71 -4.91
N ILE A 102 8.80 3.38 -5.20
CA ILE A 102 8.26 3.32 -6.56
C ILE A 102 7.47 4.58 -6.94
N GLY A 103 7.15 5.43 -5.97
CA GLY A 103 6.37 6.63 -6.20
C GLY A 103 6.40 7.57 -5.02
N LYS A 104 6.10 8.85 -5.29
CA LYS A 104 6.05 9.91 -4.28
C LYS A 104 4.79 10.73 -4.47
N ILE A 105 4.03 10.92 -3.40
CA ILE A 105 2.89 11.83 -3.33
C ILE A 105 3.41 13.14 -2.72
N PRO A 106 3.46 14.25 -3.48
CA PRO A 106 3.94 15.52 -2.96
C PRO A 106 2.91 16.17 -2.03
N MET A 107 3.39 17.02 -1.12
CA MET A 107 2.52 17.96 -0.42
C MET A 107 2.03 19.01 -1.42
N SER A 108 0.72 19.02 -1.72
CA SER A 108 0.13 19.94 -2.70
C SER A 108 -1.26 20.38 -2.30
N ASN A 109 -1.51 21.70 -2.39
CA ASN A 109 -2.82 22.29 -2.15
C ASN A 109 -3.88 21.84 -3.18
N LEU A 110 -3.46 21.35 -4.36
CA LEU A 110 -4.38 20.79 -5.35
C LEU A 110 -5.09 19.55 -4.81
N ILE A 111 -4.38 18.71 -4.06
CA ILE A 111 -4.95 17.49 -3.46
C ILE A 111 -6.06 17.89 -2.49
N ILE A 112 -5.79 18.84 -1.59
CA ILE A 112 -6.77 19.33 -0.60
C ILE A 112 -7.99 19.95 -1.31
N LYS A 113 -7.76 20.77 -2.35
CA LYS A 113 -8.85 21.36 -3.13
C LYS A 113 -9.70 20.29 -3.82
N SER A 114 -9.10 19.29 -4.43
CA SER A 114 -9.83 18.19 -5.09
C SER A 114 -10.62 17.34 -4.08
N GLU A 115 -10.04 17.06 -2.90
CA GLU A 115 -10.72 16.37 -1.79
C GLU A 115 -12.00 17.09 -1.37
N ILE A 116 -11.96 18.42 -1.20
CA ILE A 116 -13.14 19.26 -0.88
C ILE A 116 -14.24 19.09 -1.93
N HIS A 117 -13.87 18.98 -3.20
CA HIS A 117 -14.81 18.80 -4.31
C HIS A 117 -15.19 17.33 -4.58
N LYS A 118 -14.74 16.39 -3.74
CA LYS A 118 -14.95 14.94 -3.92
C LYS A 118 -14.48 14.42 -5.28
N LYS A 119 -13.35 14.95 -5.76
CA LYS A 119 -12.72 14.56 -7.03
C LYS A 119 -11.29 14.10 -6.81
N THR A 120 -10.78 13.35 -7.78
CA THR A 120 -9.34 13.16 -7.98
C THR A 120 -8.69 14.45 -8.48
N VAL A 121 -7.36 14.50 -8.44
CA VAL A 121 -6.61 15.60 -9.09
C VAL A 121 -6.67 15.51 -10.61
N ILE A 122 -6.79 14.28 -11.13
CA ILE A 122 -7.02 13.96 -12.55
C ILE A 122 -8.52 14.08 -12.85
#